data_AF-A0A3N7D0Q4-F1
#
_entry.id   AF-A0A3N7D0Q4-F1
#
_cell.length_a   1.000
_cell.length_b   1.000
_cell.length_c   1.000
_cell.angle_alpha   90.00
_cell.angle_beta   90.00
_cell.angle_gamma   90.00
#
_symmetry.space_group_name_H-M   'P 1'
#
loop_
_entity.id
_entity.type
_entity.pdbx_description
1 polymer ?
#
loop_
_entity_poly.entity_id
_entity_poly.type
_entity_poly.pdbx_seq_one_letter_code
_entity_poly.pdbx_strand_id
1 'polypeptide(L)'
;MKNLLLIAFFIFTFSIVKAQGPPAMAEPTNSNKLLIDELMEVSSYKVLFESSCISQIDNISKKNKWTNDKLEKTKAKLNFQDFKNFTVYNAFSSLTTEELKHFIAAYKSLKKRKVETKFFLFNPIISNNISNYLTNFIIDK
;
A
#
# COMPACT_ATOMS: atom_id res chain seq x y z
N MET A 1 -8.26 -45.03 -37.34
CA MET A 1 -8.13 -43.57 -37.58
C MET A 1 -9.16 -42.73 -36.81
N LYS A 2 -9.65 -43.18 -35.64
CA LYS A 2 -10.65 -42.46 -34.83
C LYS A 2 -10.04 -41.83 -33.57
N ASN A 3 -8.89 -42.37 -33.13
CA ASN A 3 -8.19 -41.92 -31.91
C ASN A 3 -7.21 -40.76 -32.18
N LEU A 4 -6.89 -40.45 -33.44
CA LEU A 4 -6.01 -39.33 -33.79
C LEU A 4 -6.75 -37.98 -33.72
N LEU A 5 -8.07 -37.97 -33.97
CA LEU A 5 -8.93 -36.78 -33.91
C LEU A 5 -9.19 -36.29 -32.48
N LEU A 6 -9.21 -37.19 -31.50
CA LEU A 6 -9.40 -36.85 -30.09
C LEU A 6 -8.18 -36.16 -29.47
N ILE A 7 -6.97 -36.50 -29.93
CA ILE A 7 -5.72 -35.86 -29.47
C ILE A 7 -5.60 -34.45 -30.04
N ALA A 8 -6.04 -34.23 -31.29
CA ALA A 8 -6.03 -32.91 -31.92
C ALA A 8 -6.97 -31.91 -31.23
N PHE A 9 -8.09 -32.37 -30.66
CA PHE A 9 -9.04 -31.50 -29.95
C PHE A 9 -8.53 -31.05 -28.57
N PHE A 10 -7.64 -31.82 -27.94
CA PHE A 10 -7.08 -31.49 -26.63
C PHE A 10 -5.92 -30.48 -26.68
N ILE A 11 -5.30 -30.30 -27.85
CA ILE A 11 -4.14 -29.40 -28.02
C ILE A 11 -4.59 -27.95 -28.29
N PHE A 12 -5.86 -27.71 -28.67
CA PHE A 12 -6.35 -26.39 -29.07
C PHE A 12 -6.93 -25.54 -27.92
N THR A 13 -7.02 -26.06 -26.69
CA THR A 13 -7.56 -25.31 -25.54
C THR A 13 -6.51 -24.52 -24.76
N PHE A 14 -5.22 -24.60 -25.13
CA PHE A 14 -4.21 -23.63 -24.70
C PHE A 14 -4.34 -22.32 -25.50
N SER A 15 -5.56 -21.76 -25.51
CA SER A 15 -5.79 -20.37 -25.88
C SER A 15 -5.05 -19.50 -24.88
N ILE A 16 -3.84 -19.10 -25.28
CA ILE A 16 -3.12 -17.88 -24.94
C ILE A 16 -3.86 -17.05 -23.88
N VAL A 17 -3.62 -17.37 -22.60
CA VAL A 17 -3.84 -16.41 -21.51
C VAL A 17 -2.77 -15.34 -21.73
N LYS A 18 -3.08 -14.32 -22.53
CA LYS A 18 -2.32 -13.08 -22.49
C LYS A 18 -2.46 -12.61 -21.05
N ALA A 19 -1.35 -12.64 -20.30
CA ALA A 19 -1.31 -12.01 -18.99
C ALA A 19 -1.80 -10.58 -19.18
N GLN A 20 -3.03 -10.30 -18.73
CA GLN A 20 -3.48 -8.91 -18.61
C GLN A 20 -2.47 -8.26 -17.68
N GLY A 21 -1.83 -7.19 -18.15
CA GLY A 21 -0.99 -6.38 -17.28
C GLY A 21 -1.76 -6.02 -16.00
N PRO A 22 -1.06 -5.76 -14.89
CA PRO A 22 -1.73 -5.44 -13.64
C PRO A 22 -2.80 -4.36 -13.87
N PRO A 23 -3.99 -4.51 -13.28
CA PRO A 23 -5.08 -3.56 -13.47
C PRO A 23 -4.58 -2.15 -13.14
N ALA A 24 -4.99 -1.17 -13.95
CA ALA A 24 -4.61 0.22 -13.74
C ALA A 24 -5.00 0.65 -12.32
N MET A 25 -4.09 1.34 -11.63
CA MET A 25 -4.39 1.87 -10.29
C MET A 25 -5.57 2.83 -10.40
N ALA A 26 -6.56 2.63 -9.54
CA ALA A 26 -7.64 3.58 -9.35
C ALA A 26 -7.06 4.86 -8.72
N GLU A 27 -7.42 6.01 -9.29
CA GLU A 27 -6.94 7.33 -8.88
C GLU A 27 -8.12 8.19 -8.41
N PRO A 28 -8.01 8.90 -7.27
CA PRO A 28 -9.01 9.84 -6.82
C PRO A 28 -9.03 11.09 -7.71
N THR A 29 -10.16 11.80 -7.70
CA THR A 29 -10.26 13.13 -8.33
C THR A 29 -9.28 14.11 -7.68
N ASN A 30 -8.93 15.20 -8.37
CA ASN A 30 -8.03 16.23 -7.82
C ASN A 30 -8.58 16.84 -6.50
N SER A 31 -9.89 17.03 -6.41
CA SER A 31 -10.54 17.50 -5.17
C SER A 31 -10.38 16.48 -4.04
N ASN A 32 -10.61 15.19 -4.33
CA ASN A 32 -10.46 14.14 -3.33
C ASN A 32 -8.99 13.92 -2.94
N LYS A 33 -8.01 14.18 -3.82
CA LYS A 33 -6.58 14.15 -3.45
C LYS A 33 -6.27 15.14 -2.34
N LEU A 34 -6.79 16.37 -2.42
CA LEU A 34 -6.60 17.38 -1.37
C LEU A 34 -7.23 16.94 -0.04
N LEU A 35 -8.42 16.33 -0.10
CA LEU A 35 -9.08 15.80 1.10
C LEU A 35 -8.34 14.58 1.68
N ILE A 36 -7.80 13.70 0.84
CA ILE A 36 -6.97 12.59 1.30
C ILE A 36 -5.68 13.12 1.94
N ASP A 37 -5.08 14.17 1.38
CA ASP A 37 -3.93 14.85 1.97
C ASP A 37 -4.24 15.38 3.37
N GLU A 38 -5.36 16.07 3.53
CA GLU A 38 -5.83 16.53 4.84
C GLU A 38 -6.12 15.37 5.80
N LEU A 39 -6.77 14.30 5.32
CA LEU A 39 -7.08 13.11 6.11
C LEU A 39 -5.79 12.48 6.68
N MET A 40 -4.74 12.38 5.88
CA MET A 40 -3.44 11.86 6.35
C MET A 40 -2.80 12.77 7.39
N GLU A 41 -2.90 14.08 7.23
CA GLU A 41 -2.35 15.05 8.17
C GLU A 41 -3.05 14.92 9.53
N VAL A 42 -4.39 14.94 9.55
CA VAL A 42 -5.16 14.87 10.80
C VAL A 42 -5.05 13.50 11.49
N SER A 43 -4.77 12.44 10.74
CA SER A 43 -4.56 11.08 11.27
C SER A 43 -3.10 10.76 11.62
N SER A 44 -2.16 11.70 11.43
CA SER A 44 -0.72 11.47 11.63
C SER A 44 -0.18 10.28 10.83
N TYR A 45 -0.72 10.09 9.62
CA TYR A 45 -0.52 8.91 8.82
C TYR A 45 0.94 8.64 8.48
N LYS A 46 1.69 9.69 8.13
CA LYS A 46 3.13 9.60 7.82
C LYS A 46 3.93 8.97 8.96
N VAL A 47 3.64 9.36 10.21
CA VAL A 47 4.31 8.83 11.41
C VAL A 47 4.00 7.34 11.58
N LEU A 48 2.76 6.93 11.32
CA LEU A 48 2.37 5.51 11.38
C LEU A 48 3.06 4.69 10.29
N PHE A 49 3.13 5.21 9.06
CA PHE A 49 3.88 4.59 7.97
C PHE A 49 5.35 4.41 8.33
N GLU A 50 6.03 5.49 8.74
CA GLU A 50 7.46 5.46 9.07
C GLU A 50 7.74 4.47 10.21
N SER A 51 6.98 4.53 11.30
CA SER A 51 7.15 3.61 12.44
C SER A 51 6.91 2.15 12.08
N SER A 52 5.89 1.86 11.26
CA SER A 52 5.59 0.50 10.79
C SER A 52 6.70 -0.04 9.88
N CYS A 53 7.21 0.79 8.95
CA CYS A 53 8.31 0.42 8.08
C CYS A 53 9.62 0.21 8.84
N ILE A 54 9.97 1.13 9.74
CA ILE A 54 11.18 1.03 10.58
C ILE A 54 11.15 -0.24 11.41
N SER A 55 10.02 -0.55 12.07
CA SER A 55 9.90 -1.76 12.89
C SER A 55 10.12 -3.04 12.06
N GLN A 56 9.62 -3.10 10.83
CA GLN A 56 9.82 -4.25 9.96
C GLN A 56 11.26 -4.34 9.45
N ILE A 57 11.87 -3.21 9.05
CA ILE A 57 13.27 -3.15 8.65
C ILE A 57 14.17 -3.63 9.79
N ASP A 58 13.94 -3.17 11.02
CA ASP A 58 14.72 -3.58 12.19
C ASP A 58 14.59 -5.10 12.45
N ASN A 59 13.38 -5.67 12.31
CA ASN A 59 13.16 -7.10 12.46
C ASN A 59 13.91 -7.93 11.40
N ILE A 60 13.86 -7.49 10.14
CA ILE A 60 14.53 -8.15 9.02
C ILE A 60 16.06 -8.03 9.15
N SER A 61 16.54 -6.85 9.55
CA SER A 61 17.95 -6.57 9.82
C SER A 61 18.52 -7.51 10.89
N LYS A 62 17.81 -7.68 12.02
CA LYS A 62 18.18 -8.64 13.07
C LYS A 62 18.23 -10.08 12.57
N LYS A 63 17.19 -10.51 11.84
CA LYS A 63 17.09 -11.88 11.28
C LYS A 63 18.25 -12.19 10.33
N ASN A 64 18.65 -11.20 9.53
CA ASN A 64 19.68 -11.35 8.50
C ASN A 64 21.06 -10.86 8.95
N LYS A 65 21.23 -10.48 10.22
CA LYS A 65 22.48 -9.97 10.82
C LYS A 65 23.13 -8.84 10.00
N TRP A 66 22.33 -7.87 9.57
CA TRP A 66 22.85 -6.73 8.81
C TRP A 66 23.80 -5.87 9.66
N THR A 67 24.71 -5.17 8.98
CA THR A 67 25.53 -4.14 9.61
C THR A 67 24.69 -2.89 9.89
N ASN A 68 25.14 -2.06 10.83
CA ASN A 68 24.51 -0.75 11.09
C ASN A 68 24.50 0.13 9.83
N ASP A 69 25.55 0.10 9.01
CA ASP A 69 25.60 0.83 7.74
C ASP A 69 24.50 0.38 6.77
N LYS A 70 24.30 -0.93 6.60
CA LYS A 70 23.22 -1.46 5.75
C LYS A 70 21.85 -1.07 6.31
N LEU A 71 21.65 -1.19 7.63
CA LEU A 71 20.40 -0.81 8.29
C LEU A 71 20.03 0.65 8.04
N GLU A 72 20.94 1.57 8.30
CA GLU A 72 20.69 3.01 8.16
C GLU A 72 20.50 3.41 6.69
N LYS A 73 21.29 2.83 5.77
CA LYS A 73 21.06 3.02 4.32
C LYS A 73 19.68 2.53 3.88
N THR A 74 19.21 1.40 4.40
CA THR A 74 17.86 0.89 4.08
C THR A 74 16.77 1.79 4.64
N LYS A 75 16.90 2.28 5.89
CA LYS A 75 15.94 3.25 6.46
C LYS A 75 15.87 4.55 5.66
N ALA A 76 17.01 5.02 5.16
CA ALA A 76 17.09 6.23 4.34
C ALA A 76 16.39 6.10 2.97
N LYS A 77 16.14 4.89 2.47
CA LYS A 77 15.36 4.66 1.24
C LYS A 77 13.85 4.87 1.41
N LEU A 78 13.35 4.99 2.65
CA LEU A 78 11.92 5.20 2.89
C LEU A 78 11.46 6.52 2.29
N ASN A 79 10.50 6.44 1.37
CA ASN A 79 9.90 7.58 0.68
C ASN A 79 8.39 7.54 0.84
N PHE A 80 7.87 8.36 1.76
CA PHE A 80 6.44 8.47 1.99
C PHE A 80 5.68 9.00 0.78
N GLN A 81 6.29 9.86 -0.05
CA GLN A 81 5.62 10.42 -1.23
C GLN A 81 5.36 9.34 -2.27
N ASP A 82 6.32 8.44 -2.51
CA ASP A 82 6.12 7.30 -3.41
C ASP A 82 5.03 6.37 -2.85
N PHE A 83 5.12 6.02 -1.57
CA PHE A 83 4.10 5.20 -0.92
C PHE A 83 2.71 5.82 -1.03
N LYS A 84 2.59 7.14 -0.81
CA LYS A 84 1.34 7.88 -0.96
C LYS A 84 0.76 7.73 -2.37
N ASN A 85 1.59 7.98 -3.39
CA ASN A 85 1.17 7.96 -4.78
C ASN A 85 0.71 6.57 -5.23
N PHE A 86 1.45 5.51 -4.87
CA PHE A 86 1.15 4.15 -5.33
C PHE A 86 0.14 3.40 -4.45
N THR A 87 -0.04 3.81 -3.19
CA THR A 87 -0.86 3.06 -2.24
C THR A 87 -2.00 3.89 -1.68
N VAL A 88 -1.70 5.04 -1.07
CA VAL A 88 -2.69 5.77 -0.28
C VAL A 88 -3.81 6.33 -1.15
N TYR A 89 -3.45 6.96 -2.28
CA TYR A 89 -4.47 7.46 -3.21
C TYR A 89 -5.33 6.35 -3.79
N ASN A 90 -4.72 5.22 -4.15
CA ASN A 90 -5.46 4.06 -4.62
C ASN A 90 -6.39 3.48 -3.55
N ALA A 91 -5.91 3.36 -2.31
CA ALA A 91 -6.67 2.79 -1.21
C ALA A 91 -7.89 3.62 -0.82
N PHE A 92 -7.87 4.92 -1.09
CA PHE A 92 -8.96 5.85 -0.81
C PHE A 92 -9.68 6.37 -2.07
N SER A 93 -9.35 5.85 -3.26
CA SER A 93 -9.89 6.38 -4.53
C SER A 93 -11.40 6.18 -4.68
N SER A 94 -11.95 5.18 -4.00
CA SER A 94 -13.38 4.88 -4.01
C SER A 94 -14.20 5.72 -3.05
N LEU A 95 -13.56 6.48 -2.14
CA LEU A 95 -14.27 7.33 -1.20
C LEU A 95 -14.86 8.56 -1.90
N THR A 96 -16.10 8.84 -1.57
CA THR A 96 -16.77 10.08 -1.96
C THR A 96 -16.23 11.27 -1.16
N THR A 97 -16.44 12.47 -1.69
CA THR A 97 -16.10 13.73 -1.02
C THR A 97 -16.69 13.82 0.39
N GLU A 98 -17.95 13.39 0.57
CA GLU A 98 -18.64 13.48 1.86
C GLU A 98 -18.11 12.45 2.88
N GLU A 99 -17.77 11.24 2.44
CA GLU A 99 -17.09 10.26 3.29
C GLU A 99 -15.73 10.76 3.77
N LEU A 100 -14.92 11.34 2.87
CA LEU A 100 -13.64 11.94 3.24
C LEU A 100 -13.80 13.05 4.28
N LYS A 101 -14.75 13.97 4.08
CA LYS A 101 -15.08 15.03 5.05
C LYS A 101 -15.51 14.45 6.41
N HIS A 102 -16.34 13.42 6.42
CA HIS A 102 -16.75 12.75 7.65
C HIS A 102 -15.58 12.14 8.41
N PHE A 103 -14.68 11.44 7.72
CA PHE A 103 -13.48 10.89 8.35
C PHE A 103 -12.58 11.99 8.92
N ILE A 104 -12.33 13.06 8.16
CA ILE A 104 -11.55 14.21 8.62
C ILE A 104 -12.16 14.83 9.89
N ALA A 105 -13.47 15.03 9.91
CA ALA A 105 -14.18 15.58 11.06
C ALA A 105 -14.06 14.67 12.30
N ALA A 106 -14.20 13.35 12.11
CA ALA A 106 -14.02 12.37 13.17
C ALA A 106 -12.61 12.42 13.77
N TYR A 107 -11.57 12.46 12.92
CA TYR A 107 -10.17 12.59 13.36
C TYR A 107 -9.91 13.89 14.11
N LYS A 108 -10.39 15.03 13.59
CA LYS A 108 -10.26 16.33 14.27
C LYS A 108 -10.94 16.31 15.64
N SER A 109 -12.11 15.67 15.75
CA SER A 109 -12.83 15.51 17.02
C SER A 109 -12.04 14.65 18.02
N LEU A 110 -11.48 13.52 17.58
CA LEU A 110 -10.63 12.66 18.40
C LEU A 110 -9.39 13.39 18.93
N LYS A 111 -8.71 14.16 18.06
CA LYS A 111 -7.54 14.96 18.42
C LYS A 111 -7.87 16.02 19.48
N LYS A 112 -9.03 16.68 19.38
CA LYS A 112 -9.51 17.64 20.39
C LYS A 112 -9.72 17.01 21.78
N ARG A 113 -10.13 15.75 21.82
CA ARG A 113 -10.35 15.01 23.07
C ARG A 113 -9.05 14.51 23.74
N LYS A 114 -7.87 14.80 23.16
CA LYS A 114 -6.55 14.28 23.59
C LYS A 114 -6.55 12.76 23.79
N VAL A 115 -7.37 12.06 23.02
CA VAL A 115 -7.42 10.60 23.05
C VAL A 115 -6.11 10.12 22.43
N GLU A 116 -5.20 9.61 23.26
CA GLU A 116 -3.87 9.12 22.83
C GLU A 116 -3.95 7.89 21.92
N THR A 117 -5.11 7.22 21.87
CA THR A 117 -5.36 6.15 20.92
C THR A 117 -5.40 6.73 19.51
N LYS A 118 -4.28 6.52 18.80
CA LYS A 118 -4.14 6.72 17.35
C LYS A 118 -5.09 5.74 16.64
N PHE A 119 -6.38 6.08 16.60
CA PHE A 119 -7.36 5.32 15.84
C PHE A 119 -6.97 5.39 14.37
N PHE A 120 -6.69 4.25 13.75
CA PHE A 120 -6.30 4.19 12.34
C PHE A 120 -7.42 3.56 11.54
N LEU A 121 -7.83 4.21 10.45
CA LEU A 121 -8.72 3.57 9.48
C LEU A 121 -7.96 2.40 8.86
N PHE A 122 -8.23 1.20 9.37
CA PHE A 122 -7.65 -0.01 8.84
C PHE A 122 -8.09 -0.17 7.39
N ASN A 123 -7.13 -0.13 6.48
CA ASN A 123 -7.33 -0.41 5.08
C ASN A 123 -6.44 -1.60 4.71
N PRO A 124 -7.02 -2.73 4.26
CA PRO A 124 -6.26 -3.92 3.89
C PRO A 124 -5.25 -3.67 2.76
N ILE A 125 -5.58 -2.80 1.80
CA ILE A 125 -4.70 -2.44 0.68
C ILE A 125 -3.44 -1.80 1.23
N ILE A 126 -3.59 -0.83 2.13
CA ILE A 126 -2.48 -0.16 2.81
C ILE A 126 -1.61 -1.16 3.56
N SER A 127 -2.22 -2.05 4.36
CA SER A 127 -1.47 -2.99 5.20
C SER A 127 -0.66 -3.98 4.35
N ASN A 128 -1.25 -4.55 3.30
CA ASN A 128 -0.56 -5.43 2.37
C ASN A 128 0.54 -4.68 1.59
N ASN A 129 0.26 -3.46 1.17
CA ASN A 129 1.20 -2.67 0.39
C ASN A 129 2.40 -2.18 1.18
N ILE A 130 2.33 -2.02 2.52
CA ILE A 130 3.52 -1.75 3.33
C ILE A 130 4.52 -2.92 3.23
N SER A 131 4.06 -4.17 3.34
CA SER A 131 4.92 -5.35 3.21
C SER A 131 5.52 -5.46 1.82
N ASN A 132 4.71 -5.22 0.78
CA ASN A 132 5.17 -5.22 -0.61
C ASN A 132 6.15 -4.08 -0.89
N TYR A 133 5.90 -2.89 -0.33
CA TYR A 133 6.77 -1.72 -0.47
C TYR A 133 8.18 -2.04 0.04
N LEU A 134 8.27 -2.63 1.24
CA LEU A 134 9.56 -3.02 1.81
C LEU A 134 10.27 -4.08 0.98
N THR A 135 9.54 -5.11 0.53
CA THR A 135 10.13 -6.25 -0.18
C THR A 135 10.56 -5.90 -1.61
N ASN A 136 9.81 -5.05 -2.30
CA ASN A 136 10.02 -4.79 -3.73
C ASN A 136 10.88 -3.55 -4.01
N PHE A 137 10.93 -2.59 -3.09
CA PHE A 137 11.57 -1.30 -3.36
C PHE A 137 12.71 -0.94 -2.40
N ILE A 138 12.79 -1.57 -1.23
CA ILE A 138 13.67 -1.12 -0.15
C ILE A 138 14.72 -2.17 0.21
N ILE A 139 14.30 -3.43 0.37
CA ILE A 139 15.15 -4.54 0.75
C ILE A 139 15.77 -5.14 -0.51
N ASP A 140 17.05 -4.85 -0.71
CA ASP A 140 17.83 -5.52 -1.76
C ASP A 140 17.91 -7.02 -1.44
N LYS A 141 17.53 -7.86 -2.41
CA LYS A 141 17.63 -9.33 -2.30
C LYS A 141 19.09 -9.78 -2.24
#